data_AF-A0A2G8RA49-F1
#
_entry.id   AF-A0A2G8RA49-F1
#
_cell.length_a   1.000
_cell.length_b   1.000
_cell.length_c   1.000
_cell.angle_alpha   90.00
_cell.angle_beta   90.00
_cell.angle_gamma   90.00
#
_symmetry.space_group_name_H-M   'P 1'
#
loop_
_entity.id
_entity.type
_entity.pdbx_description
1 polymer ?
#
loop_
_entity_poly.entity_id
_entity_poly.type
_entity_poly.pdbx_seq_one_letter_code
_entity_poly.pdbx_strand_id
1 'polypeptide(L)'
;MTNFLRTCTIALALVLPAFSVGASSGKGQQPHARAFEVPGHDPIGKPGDGSSIDTTIELSIRETESGYMLFEPDALHIESGSVIRFLISNLGGLDHEFFLGSFNEVAEHQQWMREHPDMQHDNANSVSIPSGQNAELIWEFSDMTNLEFVCLIPGHREAGMWGVIIVHDHLAPKSKG
;
A
#
# COMPACT_ATOMS: atom_id res chain seq x y z
N MET A 1 -6.74 67.34 61.36
CA MET A 1 -5.53 66.51 61.54
C MET A 1 -5.68 65.30 60.66
N THR A 2 -4.94 65.32 59.56
CA THR A 2 -4.86 64.35 58.48
C THR A 2 -4.34 63.00 58.95
N ASN A 3 -4.87 61.91 58.42
CA ASN A 3 -4.04 60.76 58.01
C ASN A 3 -4.78 59.91 56.98
N PHE A 4 -4.41 60.14 55.72
CA PHE A 4 -4.71 59.30 54.56
C PHE A 4 -3.81 58.05 54.63
N LEU A 5 -4.38 56.86 54.81
CA LEU A 5 -3.67 55.62 54.49
C LEU A 5 -4.04 55.20 53.08
N ARG A 6 -3.07 55.37 52.17
CA ARG A 6 -3.08 54.85 50.81
C ARG A 6 -2.84 53.34 50.85
N THR A 7 -3.85 52.55 50.53
CA THR A 7 -3.69 51.13 50.23
C THR A 7 -3.15 50.98 48.80
N CYS A 8 -1.90 50.57 48.66
CA CYS A 8 -1.32 50.15 47.38
C CYS A 8 -1.75 48.71 47.09
N THR A 9 -2.67 48.52 46.15
CA THR A 9 -3.01 47.20 45.62
C THR A 9 -1.93 46.78 44.62
N ILE A 10 -1.03 45.87 45.02
CA ILE A 10 -0.07 45.25 44.11
C ILE A 10 -0.81 44.14 43.37
N ALA A 11 -1.14 44.35 42.09
CA ALA A 11 -1.62 43.30 41.21
C ALA A 11 -0.42 42.46 40.73
N LEU A 12 -0.28 41.25 41.28
CA LEU A 12 0.72 40.28 40.86
C LEU A 12 0.21 39.57 39.58
N ALA A 13 0.67 40.01 38.42
CA ALA A 13 0.39 39.34 37.15
C ALA A 13 1.22 38.04 37.06
N LEU A 14 0.57 36.90 37.29
CA LEU A 14 1.13 35.58 37.00
C LEU A 14 1.18 35.39 35.49
N VAL A 15 2.37 35.58 34.90
CA VAL A 15 2.65 35.20 33.52
C VAL A 15 2.92 33.69 33.52
N LEU A 16 1.90 32.90 33.16
CA LEU A 16 2.11 31.50 32.85
C LEU A 16 2.89 31.41 31.52
N PRO A 17 4.06 30.75 31.47
CA PRO A 17 4.66 30.42 30.19
C PRO A 17 3.71 29.46 29.48
N ALA A 18 3.19 29.89 28.34
CA ALA A 18 2.51 29.01 27.41
C ALA A 18 3.55 28.01 26.90
N PHE A 19 3.66 26.87 27.57
CA PHE A 19 4.27 25.70 26.97
C PHE A 19 3.41 25.36 25.77
N SER A 20 3.89 25.76 24.59
CA SER A 20 3.44 25.19 23.34
C SER A 20 3.89 23.73 23.40
N VAL A 21 3.03 22.87 23.94
CA VAL A 21 3.10 21.45 23.64
C VAL A 21 2.95 21.39 22.13
N GLY A 22 4.08 21.24 21.45
CA GLY A 22 4.07 20.85 20.06
C GLY A 22 3.27 19.56 20.03
N ALA A 23 2.05 19.63 19.50
CA ALA A 23 1.33 18.45 19.09
C ALA A 23 2.21 17.81 18.02
N SER A 24 3.08 16.89 18.45
CA SER A 24 3.66 15.91 17.55
C SER A 24 2.46 15.26 16.92
N SER A 25 2.21 15.63 15.67
CA SER A 25 1.22 14.96 14.85
C SER A 25 1.78 13.57 14.63
N GLY A 26 1.51 12.67 15.58
CA GLY A 26 1.72 11.24 15.43
C GLY A 26 0.74 10.73 14.38
N LYS A 27 0.91 11.19 13.14
CA LYS A 27 0.56 10.39 11.98
C LYS A 27 1.68 9.36 11.90
N GLY A 28 1.45 8.21 12.53
CA GLY A 28 2.28 7.03 12.30
C GLY A 28 2.38 6.87 10.79
N GLN A 29 3.58 6.98 10.23
CA GLN A 29 3.80 6.72 8.82
C GLN A 29 3.26 5.32 8.53
N GLN A 30 2.37 5.18 7.54
CA GLN A 30 1.96 3.86 7.07
C GLN A 30 3.23 3.10 6.67
N PRO A 31 3.54 1.98 7.35
CA PRO A 31 4.66 1.17 6.94
C PRO A 31 4.41 0.68 5.49
N HIS A 32 5.46 0.74 4.67
CA HIS A 32 5.50 0.20 3.29
C HIS A 32 4.71 0.92 2.19
N ALA A 33 4.12 2.11 2.44
CA ALA A 33 3.50 2.90 1.35
C ALA A 33 4.48 3.23 0.20
N ARG A 34 5.78 3.19 0.50
CA ARG A 34 6.93 3.42 -0.38
C ARG A 34 8.06 2.43 -0.11
N ALA A 35 7.75 1.18 0.20
CA ALA A 35 8.75 0.15 0.50
C ALA A 35 9.88 0.07 -0.55
N PHE A 36 9.52 0.18 -1.83
CA PHE A 36 10.44 0.22 -2.97
C PHE A 36 11.44 1.40 -2.97
N GLU A 37 11.22 2.45 -2.17
CA GLU A 37 12.12 3.61 -2.06
C GLU A 37 13.13 3.48 -0.92
N VAL A 38 13.00 2.47 -0.05
CA VAL A 38 13.81 2.33 1.17
C VAL A 38 14.98 1.35 0.93
N PRO A 39 16.26 1.79 1.08
CA PRO A 39 17.41 0.90 0.89
C PRO A 39 17.40 -0.30 1.83
N GLY A 40 17.57 -1.51 1.27
CA GLY A 40 17.63 -2.76 2.04
C GLY A 40 16.28 -3.46 2.26
N HIS A 41 15.19 -2.94 1.67
CA HIS A 41 13.92 -3.66 1.58
C HIS A 41 13.93 -4.74 0.49
N ASP A 42 12.93 -5.63 0.55
CA ASP A 42 12.75 -6.67 -0.46
C ASP A 42 12.60 -6.03 -1.85
N PRO A 43 13.20 -6.60 -2.90
CA PRO A 43 13.22 -5.98 -4.21
C PRO A 43 11.90 -6.21 -4.95
N ILE A 44 10.86 -5.47 -4.56
CA ILE A 44 9.52 -5.62 -5.13
C ILE A 44 9.36 -4.95 -6.49
N GLY A 45 10.37 -4.22 -6.97
CA GLY A 45 10.31 -3.39 -8.19
C GLY A 45 9.94 -1.93 -7.89
N LYS A 46 9.44 -1.20 -8.89
CA LYS A 46 9.06 0.22 -8.76
C LYS A 46 7.93 0.59 -9.75
N PRO A 47 7.23 1.72 -9.55
CA PRO A 47 6.23 2.20 -10.51
C PRO A 47 6.85 2.40 -11.90
N GLY A 48 6.17 1.90 -12.94
CA GLY A 48 6.52 2.19 -14.33
C GLY A 48 5.93 3.53 -14.80
N ASP A 49 6.61 4.19 -15.73
CA ASP A 49 6.19 5.51 -16.24
C ASP A 49 5.15 5.44 -17.38
N GLY A 50 4.80 4.22 -17.82
CA GLY A 50 3.83 3.96 -18.88
C GLY A 50 4.31 4.30 -20.30
N SER A 51 5.57 4.72 -20.47
CA SER A 51 6.14 5.06 -21.78
C SER A 51 6.57 3.83 -22.59
N SER A 52 6.94 2.75 -21.90
CA SER A 52 7.27 1.44 -22.47
C SER A 52 6.61 0.34 -21.64
N ILE A 53 5.91 -0.58 -22.30
CA ILE A 53 5.27 -1.74 -21.67
C ILE A 53 5.70 -2.97 -22.46
N ASP A 54 6.34 -3.91 -21.77
CA ASP A 54 6.81 -5.16 -22.38
C ASP A 54 5.68 -6.18 -22.46
N THR A 55 4.81 -6.23 -21.45
CA THR A 55 3.69 -7.17 -21.40
C THR A 55 2.50 -6.57 -20.65
N THR A 56 1.29 -6.83 -21.14
CA THR A 56 0.05 -6.57 -20.41
C THR A 56 -0.50 -7.89 -19.89
N ILE A 57 -0.77 -7.96 -18.59
CA ILE A 57 -1.39 -9.10 -17.92
C ILE A 57 -2.81 -8.70 -17.54
N GLU A 58 -3.79 -9.43 -18.06
CA GLU A 58 -5.20 -9.28 -17.68
C GLU A 58 -5.49 -10.16 -16.46
N LEU A 59 -6.05 -9.54 -15.43
CA LEU A 59 -6.51 -10.19 -14.21
C LEU A 59 -8.01 -9.96 -14.07
N SER A 60 -8.75 -10.97 -13.64
CA SER A 60 -10.15 -10.82 -13.27
C SER A 60 -10.36 -11.16 -11.79
N ILE A 61 -11.25 -10.44 -11.14
CA ILE A 61 -11.67 -10.72 -9.77
C ILE A 61 -13.01 -11.44 -9.82
N ARG A 62 -13.11 -12.55 -9.08
CA ARG A 62 -14.33 -13.33 -8.93
C ARG A 62 -14.69 -13.55 -7.48
N GLU A 63 -16.00 -13.58 -7.24
CA GLU A 63 -16.61 -14.01 -5.98
C GLU A 63 -17.41 -15.27 -6.25
N THR A 64 -17.16 -16.33 -5.47
CA THR A 64 -17.88 -17.60 -5.59
C THR A 64 -19.12 -17.59 -4.71
N GLU A 65 -20.11 -18.43 -5.02
CA GLU A 65 -21.29 -18.63 -4.16
C GLU A 65 -20.93 -19.14 -2.76
N SER A 66 -19.79 -19.84 -2.63
CA SER A 66 -19.23 -20.30 -1.35
C SER A 66 -18.50 -19.22 -0.55
N GLY A 67 -18.41 -17.99 -1.07
CA GLY A 67 -17.76 -16.86 -0.40
C GLY A 67 -16.25 -16.72 -0.63
N TYR A 68 -15.63 -17.57 -1.46
CA TYR A 68 -14.25 -17.35 -1.90
C TYR A 68 -14.15 -16.13 -2.81
N MET A 69 -13.09 -15.35 -2.62
CA MET A 69 -12.73 -14.19 -3.43
C MET A 69 -11.39 -14.46 -4.09
N LEU A 70 -11.30 -14.33 -5.41
CA LEU A 70 -10.19 -14.86 -6.19
C LEU A 70 -9.70 -13.84 -7.21
N PHE A 71 -8.39 -13.80 -7.40
CA PHE A 71 -7.80 -13.29 -8.64
C PHE A 71 -7.66 -14.44 -9.63
N GLU A 72 -7.93 -14.17 -10.91
CA GLU A 72 -7.70 -15.12 -12.00
C GLU A 72 -6.90 -14.45 -13.12
N PRO A 73 -5.70 -14.98 -13.47
CA PRO A 73 -4.94 -16.02 -12.75
C PRO A 73 -4.45 -15.60 -11.35
N ASP A 74 -4.19 -16.60 -10.50
CA ASP A 74 -3.62 -16.45 -9.14
C ASP A 74 -2.09 -16.71 -9.10
N ALA A 75 -1.48 -17.11 -10.21
CA ALA A 75 -0.05 -17.32 -10.33
C ALA A 75 0.48 -16.70 -11.63
N LEU A 76 1.52 -15.88 -11.49
CA LEU A 76 2.13 -15.13 -12.57
C LEU A 76 3.62 -15.40 -12.66
N HIS A 77 4.09 -15.52 -13.90
CA HIS A 77 5.48 -15.70 -14.25
C HIS A 77 5.94 -14.46 -15.01
N ILE A 78 6.88 -13.71 -14.43
CA ILE A 78 7.34 -12.43 -14.98
C ILE A 78 8.83 -12.54 -15.29
N GLU A 79 9.24 -11.97 -16.42
CA GLU A 79 10.64 -11.88 -16.78
C GLU A 79 11.32 -10.72 -16.04
N SER A 80 12.47 -10.99 -15.42
CA SER A 80 13.27 -9.94 -14.78
C SER A 80 13.71 -8.88 -15.81
N GLY A 81 13.63 -7.62 -15.42
CA GLY A 81 13.88 -6.45 -16.27
C GLY A 81 12.66 -5.95 -17.05
N SER A 82 11.48 -6.55 -16.87
CA SER A 82 10.28 -6.19 -17.63
C SER A 82 9.43 -5.10 -16.96
N VAL A 83 8.79 -4.27 -17.78
CA VAL A 83 7.70 -3.38 -17.40
C VAL A 83 6.36 -4.02 -17.73
N ILE A 84 5.58 -4.31 -16.71
CA ILE A 84 4.30 -4.99 -16.80
C ILE A 84 3.17 -4.02 -16.56
N ARG A 85 2.15 -4.06 -17.42
CA ARG A 85 0.85 -3.44 -17.16
C ARG A 85 -0.11 -4.51 -16.66
N PHE A 86 -0.58 -4.40 -15.43
CA PHE A 86 -1.70 -5.17 -14.92
C PHE A 86 -3.00 -4.44 -15.27
N LEU A 87 -3.88 -5.11 -16.02
CA LEU A 87 -5.24 -4.66 -16.27
C LEU A 87 -6.19 -5.54 -15.46
N ILE A 88 -6.80 -4.98 -14.42
CA ILE A 88 -7.57 -5.75 -13.44
C ILE A 88 -9.05 -5.42 -13.60
N SER A 89 -9.87 -6.42 -13.87
CA SER A 89 -11.33 -6.29 -14.00
C SER A 89 -12.05 -6.90 -12.81
N ASN A 90 -12.81 -6.09 -12.08
CA ASN A 90 -13.65 -6.57 -11.00
C ASN A 90 -15.01 -7.06 -11.53
N LEU A 91 -15.16 -8.38 -11.62
CA LEU A 91 -16.41 -9.03 -12.04
C LEU A 91 -17.29 -9.40 -10.84
N GLY A 92 -16.82 -9.13 -9.61
CA GLY A 92 -17.51 -9.37 -8.35
C GLY A 92 -18.47 -8.24 -7.96
N GLY A 93 -19.21 -8.47 -6.88
CA GLY A 93 -20.13 -7.51 -6.30
C GLY A 93 -19.51 -6.60 -5.25
N LEU A 94 -18.34 -6.94 -4.70
CA LEU A 94 -17.64 -6.18 -3.66
C LEU A 94 -16.55 -5.29 -4.25
N ASP A 95 -16.18 -4.26 -3.50
CA ASP A 95 -14.97 -3.48 -3.79
C ASP A 95 -13.73 -4.27 -3.41
N HIS A 96 -12.68 -4.15 -4.22
CA HIS A 96 -11.44 -4.89 -4.03
C HIS A 96 -10.21 -3.99 -4.12
N GLU A 97 -9.07 -4.55 -3.74
CA GLU A 97 -7.75 -3.92 -3.87
C GLU A 97 -6.81 -4.93 -4.53
N PHE A 98 -5.92 -4.45 -5.39
CA PHE A 98 -4.71 -5.16 -5.79
C PHE A 98 -3.52 -4.47 -5.13
N PHE A 99 -2.91 -5.11 -4.14
CA PHE A 99 -1.69 -4.67 -3.47
C PHE A 99 -0.54 -5.62 -3.82
N LEU A 100 0.58 -5.10 -4.33
CA LEU A 100 1.76 -5.87 -4.72
C LEU A 100 2.87 -5.70 -3.67
N GLY A 101 3.39 -6.78 -3.11
CA GLY A 101 4.50 -6.68 -2.15
C GLY A 101 5.25 -7.99 -1.93
N SER A 102 6.27 -7.94 -1.09
CA SER A 102 6.89 -9.15 -0.57
C SER A 102 5.98 -9.83 0.45
N PHE A 103 6.21 -11.11 0.71
CA PHE A 103 5.49 -11.84 1.77
C PHE A 103 5.62 -11.18 3.15
N ASN A 104 6.79 -10.61 3.46
CA ASN A 104 7.01 -9.93 4.73
C ASN A 104 6.24 -8.61 4.78
N GLU A 105 6.34 -7.81 3.71
CA GLU A 105 5.67 -6.50 3.63
C GLU A 105 4.16 -6.63 3.68
N VAL A 106 3.59 -7.63 3.02
CA VAL A 106 2.16 -7.90 3.13
C VAL A 106 1.78 -8.28 4.55
N ALA A 107 2.53 -9.17 5.21
CA ALA A 107 2.21 -9.58 6.57
C ALA A 107 2.22 -8.39 7.56
N GLU A 108 3.23 -7.52 7.43
CA GLU A 108 3.36 -6.29 8.22
C GLU A 108 2.24 -5.29 7.92
N HIS A 109 1.93 -5.05 6.64
CA HIS A 109 0.83 -4.17 6.24
C HIS A 109 -0.53 -4.69 6.70
N GLN A 110 -0.79 -5.99 6.58
CA GLN A 110 -2.02 -6.62 7.06
C GLN A 110 -2.17 -6.48 8.58
N GLN A 111 -1.07 -6.59 9.34
CA GLN A 111 -1.10 -6.30 10.77
C GLN A 111 -1.43 -4.85 11.06
N TRP A 112 -0.79 -3.92 10.35
CA TRP A 112 -1.04 -2.50 10.51
C TRP A 112 -2.51 -2.12 10.22
N MET A 113 -3.13 -2.72 9.20
CA MET A 113 -4.54 -2.50 8.86
C MET A 113 -5.51 -3.02 9.93
N ARG A 114 -5.18 -4.12 10.62
CA ARG A 114 -5.99 -4.57 11.76
C ARG A 114 -5.98 -3.58 12.92
N GLU A 115 -4.87 -2.88 13.10
CA GLU A 115 -4.72 -1.86 14.14
C GLU A 115 -5.33 -0.51 13.72
N HIS A 116 -5.51 -0.28 12.42
CA HIS A 116 -5.97 0.98 11.83
C HIS A 116 -7.07 0.77 10.76
N PRO A 117 -8.26 0.27 11.13
CA PRO A 117 -9.30 -0.17 10.18
C PRO A 117 -9.93 0.95 9.36
N ASP A 118 -9.81 2.21 9.81
CA ASP A 118 -10.37 3.39 9.13
C ASP A 118 -9.39 4.04 8.14
N MET A 119 -8.20 3.47 7.94
CA MET A 119 -7.18 4.01 7.04
C MET A 119 -7.50 3.73 5.58
N GLN A 120 -7.02 4.62 4.70
CA GLN A 120 -7.18 4.46 3.27
C GLN A 120 -6.12 3.51 2.71
N HIS A 121 -6.56 2.63 1.82
CA HIS A 121 -5.76 1.70 1.02
C HIS A 121 -5.12 2.43 -0.17
N ASP A 122 -4.27 3.43 0.12
CA ASP A 122 -3.59 4.25 -0.91
C ASP A 122 -2.07 4.10 -0.76
N ASN A 123 -1.51 3.14 -1.51
CA ASN A 123 -0.07 2.94 -1.62
C ASN A 123 0.33 2.96 -3.10
N ALA A 124 1.57 3.34 -3.42
CA ALA A 124 2.00 3.43 -4.81
C ALA A 124 2.08 2.06 -5.52
N ASN A 125 2.19 0.98 -4.75
CA ASN A 125 2.11 -0.42 -5.16
C ASN A 125 0.71 -1.03 -4.98
N SER A 126 -0.34 -0.21 -4.84
CA SER A 126 -1.71 -0.69 -4.80
C SER A 126 -2.71 0.13 -5.62
N VAL A 127 -3.80 -0.52 -6.02
CA VAL A 127 -4.94 0.11 -6.69
C VAL A 127 -6.26 -0.41 -6.13
N SER A 128 -7.19 0.50 -5.83
CA SER A 128 -8.58 0.14 -5.52
C SER A 128 -9.35 -0.18 -6.80
N ILE A 129 -10.13 -1.26 -6.79
CA ILE A 129 -10.96 -1.71 -7.92
C ILE A 129 -12.41 -1.84 -7.45
N PRO A 130 -13.24 -0.78 -7.59
CA PRO A 130 -14.64 -0.85 -7.19
C PRO A 130 -15.43 -1.92 -7.95
N SER A 131 -16.54 -2.35 -7.38
CA SER A 131 -17.46 -3.33 -7.97
C SER A 131 -17.83 -3.00 -9.42
N GLY A 132 -17.64 -3.96 -10.33
CA GLY A 132 -17.91 -3.81 -11.76
C GLY A 132 -16.97 -2.86 -12.53
N GLN A 133 -15.89 -2.37 -11.91
CA GLN A 133 -14.93 -1.46 -12.53
C GLN A 133 -13.62 -2.15 -12.91
N ASN A 134 -12.80 -1.44 -13.69
CA ASN A 134 -11.44 -1.84 -14.03
C ASN A 134 -10.43 -0.90 -13.39
N ALA A 135 -9.24 -1.41 -13.09
CA ALA A 135 -8.08 -0.63 -12.66
C ALA A 135 -6.81 -1.04 -13.42
N GLU A 136 -5.82 -0.16 -13.38
CA GLU A 136 -4.52 -0.38 -14.03
C GLU A 136 -3.39 -0.11 -13.03
N LEU A 137 -2.40 -1.00 -12.99
CA LEU A 137 -1.12 -0.79 -12.32
C LEU A 137 0.02 -1.07 -13.30
N ILE A 138 0.95 -0.13 -13.45
CA ILE A 138 2.16 -0.32 -14.28
C ILE A 138 3.36 -0.44 -13.36
N TRP A 139 4.12 -1.52 -13.50
CA TRP A 139 5.21 -1.86 -12.58
C TRP A 139 6.43 -2.41 -13.30
N GLU A 140 7.62 -1.95 -12.91
CA GLU A 140 8.90 -2.44 -13.40
C GLU A 140 9.49 -3.43 -12.40
N PHE A 141 9.78 -4.65 -12.86
CA PHE A 141 10.40 -5.71 -12.06
C PHE A 141 11.88 -5.84 -12.40
N SER A 142 12.77 -5.34 -11.55
CA SER A 142 14.21 -5.31 -11.85
C SER A 142 14.99 -6.53 -11.34
N ASP A 143 14.50 -7.21 -10.31
CA ASP A 143 15.23 -8.28 -9.63
C ASP A 143 14.46 -9.60 -9.66
N MET A 144 15.19 -10.72 -9.68
CA MET A 144 14.59 -12.05 -9.51
C MET A 144 14.14 -12.23 -8.06
N THR A 145 12.85 -12.51 -7.86
CA THR A 145 12.25 -12.62 -6.53
C THR A 145 10.89 -13.32 -6.62
N ASN A 146 10.35 -13.72 -5.46
CA ASN A 146 8.98 -14.17 -5.32
C ASN A 146 8.19 -13.13 -4.53
N LEU A 147 7.06 -12.72 -5.08
CA LEU A 147 6.19 -11.69 -4.52
C LEU A 147 4.77 -12.24 -4.41
N GLU A 148 3.94 -11.50 -3.71
CA GLU A 148 2.50 -11.74 -3.67
C GLU A 148 1.72 -10.49 -4.11
N PHE A 149 0.56 -10.74 -4.69
CA PHE A 149 -0.47 -9.73 -4.87
C PHE A 149 -1.72 -10.15 -4.11
N VAL A 150 -2.36 -9.20 -3.44
CA VAL A 150 -3.36 -9.49 -2.40
C VAL A 150 -4.41 -8.38 -2.32
N CYS A 151 -5.62 -8.72 -1.89
CA CYS A 151 -6.58 -7.75 -1.37
C CYS A 151 -6.51 -7.70 0.16
N LEU A 152 -6.19 -6.54 0.74
CA LEU A 152 -6.05 -6.36 2.19
C LEU A 152 -7.26 -5.70 2.85
N ILE A 153 -8.36 -5.54 2.11
CA ILE A 153 -9.65 -5.19 2.70
C ILE A 153 -10.00 -6.26 3.75
N PRO A 154 -10.43 -5.89 4.97
CA PRO A 154 -10.65 -6.83 6.06
C PRO A 154 -11.50 -8.04 5.66
N GLY A 155 -10.93 -9.25 5.77
CA GLY A 155 -11.58 -10.52 5.45
C GLY A 155 -11.35 -11.03 4.02
N HIS A 156 -10.86 -10.21 3.10
CA HIS A 156 -10.73 -10.59 1.68
C HIS A 156 -9.57 -11.57 1.46
N ARG A 157 -8.40 -11.32 2.06
CA ARG A 157 -7.27 -12.27 2.02
C ARG A 157 -7.66 -13.61 2.64
N GLU A 158 -8.35 -13.59 3.78
CA GLU A 158 -8.83 -14.80 4.47
C GLU A 158 -9.86 -15.58 3.64
N ALA A 159 -10.63 -14.88 2.80
CA ALA A 159 -11.53 -15.47 1.80
C ALA A 159 -10.80 -16.01 0.55
N GLY A 160 -9.47 -15.97 0.51
CA GLY A 160 -8.64 -16.54 -0.56
C GLY A 160 -8.09 -15.53 -1.56
N MET A 161 -8.26 -14.22 -1.32
CA MET A 161 -7.93 -13.20 -2.32
C MET A 161 -6.45 -12.81 -2.33
N TRP A 162 -5.64 -13.71 -2.83
CA TRP A 162 -4.20 -13.51 -3.04
C TRP A 162 -3.70 -14.37 -4.20
N GLY A 163 -2.54 -14.01 -4.73
CA GLY A 163 -1.82 -14.75 -5.74
C GLY A 163 -0.32 -14.51 -5.65
N VAL A 164 0.45 -15.22 -6.47
CA VAL A 164 1.92 -15.20 -6.45
C VAL A 164 2.50 -14.69 -7.76
N ILE A 165 3.58 -13.94 -7.66
CA ILE A 165 4.41 -13.53 -8.80
C ILE A 165 5.79 -14.15 -8.63
N ILE A 166 6.28 -14.82 -9.67
CA ILE A 166 7.62 -15.40 -9.74
C ILE A 166 8.40 -14.64 -10.81
N VAL A 167 9.34 -13.80 -10.39
CA VAL A 167 10.22 -13.03 -11.29
C VAL A 167 11.50 -13.81 -11.56
N HIS A 168 11.79 -14.12 -12.82
CA HIS A 168 12.90 -14.99 -13.20
C HIS A 168 13.41 -14.73 -14.64
N ASP A 169 14.59 -15.26 -14.99
CA ASP A 169 15.30 -14.96 -16.25
C ASP A 169 14.99 -15.91 -17.44
N HIS A 170 13.92 -16.70 -17.40
CA HIS A 170 13.81 -17.91 -18.24
C HIS A 170 12.84 -17.82 -19.43
N LEU A 171 12.21 -16.66 -19.68
CA LEU A 171 11.26 -16.50 -20.78
C LEU A 171 11.86 -15.93 -22.08
N ALA A 172 13.03 -15.27 -22.04
CA ALA A 172 13.77 -14.93 -23.25
C ALA A 172 14.75 -16.05 -23.67
N PRO A 173 14.72 -16.52 -24.93
CA PRO A 173 15.84 -17.28 -25.46
C PRO A 173 17.06 -16.34 -25.50
N LYS A 174 18.08 -16.64 -24.69
CA LYS A 174 19.36 -15.94 -24.75
C LYS A 174 19.89 -16.01 -26.19
N SER A 175 19.86 -14.91 -26.92
CA SER A 175 20.56 -14.80 -28.20
C SER A 175 22.03 -15.03 -27.92
N LYS A 176 22.58 -16.14 -28.42
CA LYS A 176 24.02 -16.39 -28.33
C LYS A 176 24.72 -15.39 -29.24
N GLY A 177 25.42 -14.43 -28.63
CA GLY A 177 26.51 -13.70 -29.28
C GLY A 177 27.77 -14.55 -29.36
#